data_AF-A0A939B949-F1
#
_entry.id   AF-A0A939B949-F1
#
_cell.length_a   1.000
_cell.length_b   1.000
_cell.length_c   1.000
_cell.angle_alpha   90.00
_cell.angle_beta   90.00
_cell.angle_gamma   90.00
#
_symmetry.space_group_name_H-M   'P 1'
#
loop_
_entity.id
_entity.type
_entity.pdbx_description
1 polymer ?
#
loop_
_entity_poly.entity_id
_entity_poly.type
_entity_poly.pdbx_seq_one_letter_code
_entity_poly.pdbx_strand_id
1 'polypeptide(L)'
;MDSQELIRRLMDLTGMNAAQFAKATGLTESMVSRTLNGRNDPSFNKIAGAVERLGFSIAFTPISMGELEAAALRQARDGSPAVGASAD
;
A
#
# COMPACT_ATOMS: atom_id res chain seq x y z
N MET A 1 -0.65 6.49 -1.83
CA MET A 1 -0.49 5.72 -3.07
C MET A 1 -1.42 4.53 -2.98
N ASP A 2 -2.39 4.42 -3.88
CA ASP A 2 -3.38 3.35 -3.89
C ASP A 2 -2.76 2.07 -4.47
N SER A 3 -3.03 0.91 -3.86
CA SER A 3 -2.55 -0.40 -4.30
C SER A 3 -2.92 -0.70 -5.76
N GLN A 4 -4.07 -0.20 -6.21
CA GLN A 4 -4.50 -0.31 -7.61
C GLN A 4 -3.50 0.36 -8.56
N GLU A 5 -3.12 1.60 -8.27
CA GLU A 5 -2.22 2.39 -9.10
C GLU A 5 -0.82 1.78 -9.12
N LEU A 6 -0.36 1.30 -7.97
CA LEU A 6 0.94 0.63 -7.87
C LEU A 6 1.00 -0.65 -8.71
N ILE A 7 -0.02 -1.51 -8.65
CA ILE A 7 -0.06 -2.73 -9.46
C ILE A 7 -0.04 -2.40 -10.95
N ARG A 8 -0.83 -1.42 -11.40
CA ARG A 8 -0.81 -0.98 -12.81
C ARG A 8 0.56 -0.50 -13.24
N ARG A 9 1.17 0.38 -12.45
CA ARG A 9 2.51 0.89 -12.72
C ARG A 9 3.54 -0.24 -12.86
N LEU A 10 3.50 -1.23 -11.98
CA LEU A 10 4.42 -2.37 -12.04
C LEU A 10 4.18 -3.25 -13.27
N MET A 11 2.92 -3.49 -13.62
CA MET A 11 2.56 -4.22 -14.84
C MET A 11 3.06 -3.50 -16.09
N ASP A 12 2.90 -2.18 -16.16
CA ASP A 12 3.38 -1.35 -17.28
C ASP A 12 4.91 -1.36 -17.37
N LEU A 13 5.61 -1.22 -16.24
CA LEU A 13 7.08 -1.24 -16.19
C LEU A 13 7.67 -2.59 -16.60
N THR A 14 6.97 -3.69 -16.29
CA THR A 14 7.42 -5.05 -16.58
C THR A 14 6.88 -5.60 -17.90
N GLY A 15 5.96 -4.89 -18.56
CA GLY A 15 5.26 -5.36 -19.76
C GLY A 15 4.39 -6.59 -19.52
N MET A 16 3.97 -6.85 -18.28
CA MET A 16 3.20 -8.04 -17.91
C MET A 16 1.70 -7.76 -17.92
N ASN A 17 0.92 -8.70 -18.46
CA ASN A 17 -0.53 -8.72 -18.24
C ASN A 17 -0.89 -9.25 -16.84
N ALA A 18 -2.16 -9.16 -16.44
CA ALA A 18 -2.59 -9.51 -15.08
C ALA A 18 -2.29 -10.97 -14.69
N ALA A 19 -2.38 -11.91 -15.64
CA ALA A 19 -2.10 -13.32 -15.40
C ALA A 19 -0.58 -13.59 -15.24
N GLN A 20 0.23 -12.96 -16.10
CA GLN A 20 1.69 -13.00 -15.99
C GLN A 20 2.17 -12.38 -14.68
N PHE A 21 1.60 -11.23 -14.32
CA PHE A 21 1.89 -10.54 -13.06
C PHE A 21 1.54 -11.40 -11.85
N ALA A 22 0.34 -12.01 -11.84
CA ALA A 22 -0.08 -12.93 -10.78
C ALA A 22 0.93 -14.07 -10.61
N LYS A 23 1.34 -14.70 -11.71
CA LYS A 23 2.33 -15.78 -11.70
C LYS A 23 3.70 -15.33 -11.20
N ALA A 24 4.19 -14.16 -11.64
CA ALA A 24 5.50 -13.64 -11.25
C ALA A 24 5.56 -13.20 -9.78
N THR A 25 4.44 -12.71 -9.24
CA THR A 25 4.36 -12.17 -7.88
C THR A 25 3.86 -13.16 -6.84
N GLY A 26 3.33 -14.31 -7.27
CA GLY A 26 2.67 -15.28 -6.39
C GLY A 26 1.29 -14.83 -5.89
N LEU A 27 0.74 -13.74 -6.42
CA LEU A 27 -0.63 -13.31 -6.17
C LEU A 27 -1.60 -14.17 -7.00
N THR A 28 -2.84 -14.33 -6.52
CA THR A 28 -3.87 -14.99 -7.31
C THR A 28 -4.43 -14.03 -8.36
N GLU A 29 -4.75 -14.53 -9.56
CA GLU A 29 -5.36 -13.70 -10.62
C GLU A 29 -6.65 -13.01 -10.15
N SER A 30 -7.44 -13.69 -9.32
CA SER A 30 -8.65 -13.12 -8.70
C SER A 30 -8.33 -11.92 -7.80
N MET A 31 -7.22 -11.97 -7.04
CA MET A 31 -6.77 -10.86 -6.23
C MET A 31 -6.32 -9.68 -7.10
N VAL A 32 -5.47 -9.95 -8.10
CA VAL A 32 -5.00 -8.92 -9.04
C VAL A 32 -6.17 -8.25 -9.74
N SER A 33 -7.12 -9.04 -10.26
CA SER A 33 -8.34 -8.52 -10.91
C SER A 33 -9.19 -7.67 -9.97
N ARG A 34 -9.45 -8.12 -8.73
CA ARG A 34 -10.24 -7.33 -7.77
C ARG A 34 -9.55 -6.03 -7.40
N THR A 35 -8.23 -6.02 -7.25
CA THR A 35 -7.46 -4.81 -6.94
C THR A 35 -7.41 -3.84 -8.12
N LEU A 36 -7.24 -4.33 -9.34
CA LEU A 36 -7.30 -3.50 -10.55
C LEU A 36 -8.68 -2.87 -10.80
N ASN A 37 -9.75 -3.46 -10.25
CA ASN A 37 -11.12 -2.96 -10.34
C ASN A 37 -11.57 -2.19 -9.09
N GLY A 38 -10.67 -1.89 -8.15
CA GLY A 38 -10.99 -1.17 -6.91
C GLY A 38 -11.93 -1.91 -5.95
N ARG A 39 -12.10 -3.23 -6.12
CA ARG A 39 -13.00 -4.06 -5.30
C ARG A 39 -12.31 -4.70 -4.08
N ASN A 40 -10.98 -4.62 -4.01
CA ASN A 40 -10.19 -5.19 -2.94
C ASN A 40 -8.85 -4.46 -2.82
N ASP A 41 -8.57 -3.92 -1.63
CA ASP A 41 -7.27 -3.36 -1.31
C ASP A 41 -6.42 -4.42 -0.58
N PRO A 42 -5.40 -5.00 -1.23
CA PRO A 42 -4.54 -6.00 -0.62
C PRO A 42 -3.68 -5.34 0.46
N SER A 43 -3.40 -6.08 1.53
CA SER A 43 -2.54 -5.57 2.59
C SER A 43 -1.15 -5.20 2.05
N PHE A 44 -0.55 -4.17 2.68
CA PHE A 44 0.78 -3.69 2.31
C PHE A 44 1.81 -4.82 2.20
N ASN A 45 1.82 -5.78 3.13
CA ASN A 45 2.77 -6.90 3.11
C ASN A 45 2.65 -7.77 1.84
N LYS A 46 1.45 -7.92 1.27
CA LYS A 46 1.25 -8.68 0.03
C LYS A 46 1.79 -7.91 -1.17
N ILE A 47 1.53 -6.60 -1.21
CA ILE A 47 2.07 -5.69 -2.22
C ILE A 47 3.60 -5.66 -2.15
N ALA A 48 4.17 -5.50 -0.95
CA ALA A 48 5.61 -5.48 -0.73
C ALA A 48 6.26 -6.78 -1.20
N GLY A 49 5.72 -7.94 -0.82
CA GLY A 49 6.23 -9.22 -1.29
C GLY A 49 6.09 -9.43 -2.79
N ALA A 50 5.09 -8.81 -3.45
CA ALA A 50 4.95 -8.86 -4.90
C ALA A 50 6.03 -8.00 -5.59
N VAL A 51 6.27 -6.79 -5.07
CA VAL A 51 7.29 -5.84 -5.54
C VAL A 51 8.69 -6.46 -5.45
N GLU A 52 9.02 -7.07 -4.31
CA GLU A 52 10.32 -7.73 -4.07
C GLU A 52 10.57 -8.90 -5.04
N ARG A 53 9.54 -9.70 -5.33
CA ARG A 53 9.65 -10.82 -6.29
C ARG A 53 9.91 -10.36 -7.71
N LEU A 54 9.49 -9.16 -8.06
CA LEU A 54 9.79 -8.53 -9.34
C LEU A 54 11.16 -7.84 -9.36
N GLY A 55 11.93 -7.91 -8.28
CA GLY A 55 13.27 -7.33 -8.17
C GLY A 55 13.30 -5.84 -7.84
N PHE A 56 12.16 -5.26 -7.45
CA PHE A 56 12.07 -3.87 -7.02
C PHE A 56 12.21 -3.77 -5.50
N SER A 57 12.66 -2.61 -5.02
CA SER A 57 12.73 -2.28 -3.59
C SER A 57 11.75 -1.16 -3.24
N ILE A 58 11.16 -1.25 -2.05
CA ILE A 58 10.34 -0.18 -1.48
C ILE A 58 11.25 0.72 -0.65
N ALA A 59 11.36 1.97 -1.05
CA ALA A 59 12.07 3.00 -0.29
C ALA A 59 11.08 3.82 0.53
N PHE A 60 11.36 3.97 1.82
CA PHE A 60 10.64 4.89 2.69
C PHE A 60 11.40 6.21 2.73
N THR A 61 10.70 7.30 2.43
CA THR A 61 11.23 8.65 2.67
C THR A 61 10.99 9.02 4.13
N PRO A 62 12.02 9.46 4.87
CA PRO A 62 11.83 9.94 6.23
C PRO A 62 10.87 11.12 6.22
N ILE A 63 9.93 11.12 7.16
CA ILE A 63 9.01 12.24 7.38
C ILE A 63 9.80 13.35 8.08
N SER A 64 9.69 14.58 7.58
CA SER A 64 10.32 15.73 8.25
C SER A 64 9.56 16.09 9.53
N MET A 65 10.26 16.68 10.51
CA MET A 65 9.64 17.06 11.78
C MET A 65 8.46 18.03 11.59
N GLY A 66 8.57 18.97 10.63
CA GLY A 66 7.48 19.88 10.30
C GLY A 66 6.24 19.19 9.70
N GLU A 67 6.43 18.12 8.93
CA GLU A 67 5.31 17.31 8.42
C GLU A 67 4.66 16.47 9.51
N LEU A 68 5.45 15.98 10.47
CA LEU A 68 4.96 15.23 11.61
C LEU A 68 4.10 16.11 12.53
N GLU A 69 4.54 17.33 12.82
CA GLU A 69 3.76 18.33 13.57
C GLU A 69 2.47 18.71 12.84
N ALA A 70 2.54 18.92 11.52
CA ALA A 70 1.36 19.20 10.71
C ALA A 70 0.36 18.03 10.70
N ALA A 71 0.84 16.79 10.67
CA ALA A 71 -0.01 15.60 10.77
C ALA A 71 -0.65 15.46 12.15
N ALA A 72 0.12 15.67 13.23
CA ALA A 72 -0.37 15.63 14.60
C ALA A 72 -1.44 16.71 14.86
N LEU A 73 -1.24 17.91 14.32
CA LEU A 73 -2.21 19.01 14.45
C LEU A 73 -3.52 18.73 13.70
N ARG A 74 -3.46 18.06 12.54
CA ARG A 74 -4.67 17.60 11.81
C ARG A 74 -5.41 16.53 12.62
N GLN A 75 -4.69 15.57 13.16
CA GLN A 75 -5.26 14.51 13.99
C GLN A 75 -5.93 15.06 15.27
N ALA A 76 -5.36 16.11 15.87
CA ALA A 76 -5.96 16.81 17.01
C ALA A 76 -7.22 17.62 16.63
N ARG A 77 -7.32 18.13 15.39
CA ARG A 77 -8.50 18.87 14.89
C ARG A 77 -9.64 17.95 14.46
N ASP A 78 -9.33 16.75 13.94
CA ASP A 78 -10.34 15.83 13.40
C ASP A 78 -10.99 14.90 14.45
N GLY A 79 -10.62 15.02 15.73
CA GLY A 79 -11.41 14.52 16.85
C GLY A 79 -11.78 13.04 16.80
N SER A 80 -10.82 12.16 17.10
CA SER A 80 -11.12 10.85 17.70
C SER A 80 -10.13 10.59 18.83
N PRO A 81 -10.60 10.44 20.09
CA PRO A 81 -9.71 10.22 21.21
C PRO A 81 -9.02 8.86 21.06
N ALA A 82 -7.70 8.89 20.95
CA ALA A 82 -6.89 7.70 21.13
C ALA A 82 -7.05 7.23 22.58
N VAL A 83 -7.62 6.05 22.73
CA VAL A 83 -7.21 5.02 23.69
C VAL A 83 -7.20 5.44 25.17
N GLY A 84 -8.24 5.01 25.88
CA GLY A 84 -8.17 4.48 27.24
C GLY A 84 -7.26 5.22 28.22
N ALA A 85 -7.83 6.20 28.92
CA ALA A 85 -7.38 6.49 30.26
C ALA A 85 -7.60 5.24 31.13
N SER A 86 -6.54 4.47 31.36
CA SER A 86 -6.46 3.58 32.52
C SER A 86 -6.43 4.47 33.75
N ALA A 87 -7.56 4.55 34.46
CA ALA A 87 -7.61 5.05 35.82
C ALA A 87 -7.39 3.85 36.76
N ASP A 88 -6.34 3.97 37.56
CA ASP A 88 -6.09 3.19 38.78
C ASP A 88 -7.16 3.51 39.83
#